data_AF-A0A1M7EFS2-F1
#
_entry.id   AF-A0A1M7EFS2-F1
#
_cell.length_a   1.000
_cell.length_b   1.000
_cell.length_c   1.000
_cell.angle_alpha   90.00
_cell.angle_beta   90.00
_cell.angle_gamma   90.00
#
_symmetry.space_group_name_H-M   'P 1'
#
loop_
_entity.id
_entity.type
_entity.pdbx_description
1 polymer ?
#
loop_
_entity_poly.entity_id
_entity_poly.type
_entity_poly.pdbx_seq_one_letter_code
_entity_poly.pdbx_strand_id
1 'polypeptide(L)'
;MKKLILFLFVNLLVSSILFAQSTSKPLTIESYYKVKWGYADEFISLWKKNHYPLLKKLQEKGDIISIKAESPVIHSSEDSRWDFKVTITFKDEHLALDYSIVDPFKKQLFPDLESYQKAEQHRFELLIAHWDVLVEPLALPN
;
A
#
# COMPACT_ATOMS: atom_id res chain seq x y z
N MET A 1 69.34 8.21 -14.95
CA MET A 1 68.69 8.10 -13.63
C MET A 1 67.40 8.91 -13.64
N LYS A 2 66.31 8.32 -13.10
CA LYS A 2 65.04 8.97 -12.74
C LYS A 2 64.19 9.55 -13.88
N LYS A 3 63.49 8.72 -14.67
CA LYS A 3 62.14 9.00 -15.23
C LYS A 3 61.52 7.73 -15.82
N LEU A 4 61.37 6.67 -15.03
CA LEU A 4 60.65 5.47 -15.51
C LEU A 4 60.18 4.58 -14.37
N ILE A 5 59.51 5.13 -13.36
CA ILE A 5 58.74 4.30 -12.43
C ILE A 5 57.47 5.08 -12.08
N LEU A 6 56.36 4.37 -12.12
CA LEU A 6 55.08 4.67 -11.47
C LEU A 6 53.96 5.27 -12.34
N PHE A 7 53.64 4.61 -13.43
CA PHE A 7 52.29 4.68 -14.05
C PHE A 7 51.63 3.30 -14.06
N LEU A 8 51.75 2.56 -12.95
CA LEU A 8 51.30 1.19 -12.83
C LEU A 8 50.62 0.94 -11.48
N PHE A 9 49.80 1.88 -11.00
CA PHE A 9 49.02 1.68 -9.77
C PHE A 9 47.78 2.60 -9.68
N VAL A 10 47.05 2.79 -10.79
CA VAL A 10 45.70 3.42 -10.74
C VAL A 10 44.78 2.71 -11.74
N ASN A 11 44.54 1.41 -11.55
CA ASN A 11 43.51 0.69 -12.32
C ASN A 11 42.87 -0.44 -11.52
N LEU A 12 42.84 -0.34 -10.18
CA LEU A 12 42.24 -1.37 -9.32
C LEU A 12 41.34 -0.79 -8.21
N LEU A 13 40.61 0.28 -8.53
CA LEU A 13 39.55 0.82 -7.66
C LEU A 13 38.27 1.17 -8.44
N VAL A 14 38.05 0.52 -9.58
CA VAL A 14 36.69 0.38 -10.15
C VAL A 14 36.17 -1.00 -9.74
N SER A 15 36.23 -1.30 -8.45
CA SER A 15 35.45 -2.37 -7.86
C SER A 15 34.01 -1.89 -7.89
N SER A 16 33.36 -2.14 -9.03
CA SER A 16 31.94 -2.47 -9.14
C SER A 16 31.13 -2.12 -7.90
N ILE A 17 30.69 -0.86 -7.81
CA ILE A 17 29.46 -0.55 -7.09
C ILE A 17 28.34 -1.12 -7.97
N LEU A 18 28.23 -2.45 -7.95
CA LEU A 18 26.97 -3.09 -8.25
C LEU A 18 26.07 -2.65 -7.11
N PHE A 19 25.36 -1.52 -7.30
CA PHE A 19 24.10 -1.35 -6.60
C PHE A 19 23.34 -2.63 -6.90
N ALA A 20 23.11 -3.45 -5.87
CA ALA A 20 22.17 -4.53 -5.98
C ALA A 20 20.89 -3.87 -6.45
N GLN A 21 20.58 -4.03 -7.73
CA GLN A 21 19.32 -3.58 -8.29
C GLN A 21 18.32 -4.53 -7.66
N SER A 22 17.84 -4.14 -6.48
CA SER A 22 16.66 -4.71 -5.86
C SER A 22 15.65 -4.77 -6.99
N THR A 23 15.39 -5.97 -7.49
CA THR A 23 14.33 -6.18 -8.44
C THR A 23 13.08 -5.88 -7.63
N SER A 24 12.59 -4.64 -7.72
CA SER A 24 11.45 -4.19 -6.94
C SER A 24 10.26 -5.03 -7.38
N LYS A 25 9.90 -6.03 -6.57
CA LYS A 25 8.79 -6.92 -6.88
C LYS A 25 7.51 -6.25 -6.38
N PRO A 26 6.45 -6.22 -7.19
CA PRO A 26 5.14 -5.80 -6.71
C PRO A 26 4.73 -6.58 -5.47
N LEU A 27 4.16 -5.88 -4.48
CA LEU A 27 3.61 -6.50 -3.28
C LEU A 27 2.11 -6.25 -3.24
N THR A 28 1.32 -7.29 -2.96
CA THR A 28 -0.13 -7.18 -2.85
C THR A 28 -0.56 -7.34 -1.40
N ILE A 29 -1.42 -6.42 -0.94
CA ILE A 29 -2.06 -6.46 0.37
C ILE A 29 -3.55 -6.65 0.17
N GLU A 30 -4.13 -7.63 0.86
CA GLU A 30 -5.57 -7.76 1.04
C GLU A 30 -5.97 -7.27 2.42
N SER A 31 -6.73 -6.18 2.46
CA SER A 31 -7.30 -5.60 3.66
C SER A 31 -8.74 -6.07 3.84
N TYR A 32 -9.01 -6.79 4.91
CA TYR A 32 -10.34 -7.29 5.22
C TYR A 32 -10.96 -6.45 6.34
N TYR A 33 -12.27 -6.21 6.24
CA TYR A 33 -13.03 -5.41 7.18
C TYR A 33 -14.28 -6.16 7.61
N LYS A 34 -14.45 -6.31 8.92
CA LYS A 34 -15.69 -6.77 9.54
C LYS A 34 -16.33 -5.60 10.29
N VAL A 35 -17.54 -5.22 9.90
CA VAL A 35 -18.25 -4.02 10.34
C VAL A 35 -19.37 -4.40 11.32
N LYS A 36 -19.67 -3.51 12.26
CA LYS A 36 -20.85 -3.61 13.12
C LYS A 36 -22.11 -3.75 12.25
N TRP A 37 -23.02 -4.62 12.66
CA TRP A 37 -24.32 -4.78 11.98
C TRP A 37 -25.05 -3.44 11.89
N GLY A 38 -25.61 -3.13 10.72
CA GLY A 38 -26.30 -1.86 10.44
C GLY A 38 -25.42 -0.69 10.00
N TYR A 39 -24.08 -0.82 10.04
CA TYR A 39 -23.15 0.27 9.73
C TYR A 39 -22.35 0.08 8.43
N ALA A 40 -22.64 -0.96 7.64
CA ALA A 40 -21.88 -1.28 6.43
C ALA A 40 -21.87 -0.13 5.40
N ASP A 41 -23.03 0.47 5.14
CA ASP A 41 -23.18 1.58 4.18
C ASP A 41 -22.46 2.85 4.64
N GLU A 42 -22.50 3.12 5.95
CA GLU A 42 -21.80 4.26 6.54
C GLU A 42 -20.29 4.06 6.46
N PHE A 43 -19.80 2.88 6.86
CA PHE A 43 -18.38 2.53 6.79
C PHE A 43 -17.84 2.70 5.37
N ILE A 44 -18.49 2.10 4.37
CA ILE A 44 -18.00 2.17 2.99
C ILE A 44 -18.10 3.58 2.41
N SER A 45 -19.10 4.36 2.83
CA SER A 45 -19.22 5.77 2.43
C SER A 45 -18.05 6.60 2.98
N LEU A 46 -17.70 6.42 4.25
CA LEU A 46 -16.52 7.06 4.85
C LEU A 46 -15.21 6.60 4.19
N TRP A 47 -15.07 5.30 3.93
CA TRP A 47 -13.89 4.74 3.26
C TRP A 47 -13.71 5.35 1.86
N LYS A 48 -14.78 5.43 1.07
CA LYS A 48 -14.78 6.04 -0.28
C LYS A 48 -14.50 7.53 -0.24
N LYS A 49 -14.97 8.24 0.78
CA LYS A 49 -14.79 9.69 0.92
C LYS A 49 -13.37 10.07 1.37
N ASN A 50 -12.79 9.32 2.29
CA ASN A 50 -11.59 9.73 3.01
C ASN A 50 -10.35 8.90 2.61
N HIS A 51 -10.48 7.58 2.54
CA HIS A 51 -9.33 6.70 2.33
C HIS A 51 -9.03 6.49 0.84
N TYR A 52 -10.07 6.20 0.05
CA TYR A 52 -9.93 5.92 -1.38
C TYR A 52 -9.23 7.02 -2.19
N PRO A 53 -9.50 8.34 -1.97
CA PRO A 53 -8.83 9.39 -2.73
C PRO A 53 -7.30 9.42 -2.54
N LEU A 54 -6.81 9.03 -1.36
CA LEU A 54 -5.37 8.92 -1.09
C LEU A 54 -4.76 7.79 -1.92
N LEU A 55 -5.40 6.62 -1.94
CA LEU A 55 -4.97 5.49 -2.77
C LEU A 55 -4.99 5.85 -4.26
N LYS A 56 -6.00 6.62 -4.70
CA LYS A 56 -6.05 7.13 -6.07
C LYS A 56 -4.89 8.06 -6.41
N LYS A 57 -4.45 8.92 -5.49
CA LYS A 57 -3.26 9.77 -5.70
C LYS A 57 -1.98 8.94 -5.83
N LEU A 58 -1.82 7.90 -5.03
CA LEU A 58 -0.71 6.96 -5.16
C LEU A 58 -0.76 6.19 -6.48
N GLN A 59 -1.95 5.78 -6.93
CA GLN A 59 -2.14 5.13 -8.22
C GLN A 59 -1.81 6.07 -9.38
N GLU A 60 -2.25 7.34 -9.32
CA GLU A 60 -1.92 8.37 -10.32
C GLU A 60 -0.41 8.65 -10.39
N LYS A 61 0.28 8.63 -9.24
CA LYS A 61 1.74 8.76 -9.15
C LYS A 61 2.49 7.53 -9.70
N GLY A 62 1.82 6.37 -9.76
CA GLY A 62 2.40 5.09 -10.19
C GLY A 62 2.99 4.23 -9.07
N ASP A 63 2.73 4.58 -7.80
CA ASP A 63 3.14 3.81 -6.62
C ASP A 63 2.24 2.58 -6.41
N ILE A 64 0.96 2.70 -6.78
CA ILE A 64 -0.03 1.61 -6.78
C ILE A 64 -0.31 1.19 -8.22
N ILE A 65 -0.24 -0.12 -8.48
CA ILE A 65 -0.58 -0.75 -9.76
C ILE A 65 -2.10 -0.92 -9.87
N SER A 66 -2.74 -1.49 -8.84
CA SER A 66 -4.18 -1.75 -8.85
C SER A 66 -4.82 -1.59 -7.49
N ILE A 67 -6.10 -1.19 -7.50
CA ILE A 67 -6.98 -1.12 -6.33
C ILE A 67 -8.27 -1.83 -6.71
N LYS A 68 -8.69 -2.81 -5.90
CA LYS A 68 -9.95 -3.52 -6.06
C LYS A 68 -10.67 -3.55 -4.72
N ALA A 69 -11.98 -3.29 -4.72
CA ALA A 69 -12.82 -3.41 -3.53
C ALA A 69 -13.96 -4.39 -3.83
N GLU A 70 -14.24 -5.29 -2.88
CA GLU A 70 -15.21 -6.37 -3.01
C GLU A 70 -16.01 -6.50 -1.71
N SER A 71 -17.24 -6.97 -1.81
CA SER A 71 -18.07 -7.41 -0.68
C SER A 71 -18.67 -8.77 -1.02
N PRO A 72 -18.92 -9.65 -0.03
CA PRO A 72 -19.64 -10.89 -0.29
C PRO A 72 -21.06 -10.58 -0.79
N VAL A 73 -21.54 -11.38 -1.75
CA VAL A 73 -22.94 -11.29 -2.22
C VAL A 73 -23.89 -12.04 -1.28
N ILE A 74 -23.38 -13.04 -0.57
CA ILE A 74 -24.12 -13.89 0.36
C ILE A 74 -23.46 -13.85 1.74
N HIS A 75 -24.27 -14.05 2.78
CA HIS A 75 -23.77 -14.05 4.16
C HIS A 75 -22.93 -15.30 4.48
N SER A 76 -21.91 -15.11 5.32
CA SER A 76 -21.20 -16.20 6.00
C SER A 76 -21.62 -16.28 7.48
N SER A 77 -21.14 -17.29 8.21
CA SER A 77 -21.31 -17.34 9.66
C SER A 77 -20.64 -16.15 10.35
N GLU A 78 -21.11 -15.77 11.54
CA GLU A 78 -20.56 -14.63 12.28
C GLU A 78 -19.04 -14.76 12.49
N ASP A 79 -18.55 -15.96 12.79
CA ASP A 79 -17.12 -16.18 13.07
C ASP A 79 -16.23 -16.02 11.83
N SER A 80 -16.78 -16.26 10.64
CA SER A 80 -16.01 -16.26 9.38
C SER A 80 -16.34 -15.10 8.43
N ARG A 81 -17.35 -14.29 8.77
CA ARG A 81 -17.76 -13.19 7.89
C ARG A 81 -16.72 -12.07 7.87
N TRP A 82 -16.58 -11.52 6.68
CA TRP A 82 -16.01 -10.22 6.38
C TRP A 82 -17.05 -9.48 5.55
N ASP A 83 -17.13 -8.15 5.66
CA ASP A 83 -18.15 -7.36 4.96
C ASP A 83 -17.54 -6.64 3.75
N PHE A 84 -16.26 -6.24 3.84
CA PHE A 84 -15.51 -5.65 2.74
C PHE A 84 -14.09 -6.22 2.66
N LYS A 85 -13.59 -6.35 1.44
CA LYS A 85 -12.19 -6.62 1.13
C LYS A 85 -11.67 -5.56 0.18
N VAL A 86 -10.46 -5.04 0.43
CA VAL A 86 -9.74 -4.17 -0.49
C VAL A 86 -8.41 -4.83 -0.82
N THR A 87 -8.15 -5.07 -2.10
CA THR A 87 -6.87 -5.60 -2.60
C THR A 87 -6.10 -4.47 -3.28
N ILE A 88 -4.88 -4.21 -2.80
CA ILE A 88 -3.99 -3.18 -3.33
C ILE A 88 -2.69 -3.84 -3.75
N THR A 89 -2.30 -3.63 -5.01
CA THR A 89 -0.98 -4.06 -5.50
C THR A 89 -0.10 -2.84 -5.65
N PHE A 90 0.96 -2.77 -4.85
CA PHE A 90 1.98 -1.73 -4.91
C PHE A 90 3.09 -2.11 -5.89
N LYS A 91 3.76 -1.10 -6.44
CA LYS A 91 4.89 -1.30 -7.35
C LYS A 91 6.06 -1.99 -6.68
N ASP A 92 6.27 -1.74 -5.39
CA ASP A 92 7.33 -2.34 -4.59
C ASP A 92 6.95 -2.47 -3.10
N GLU A 93 7.70 -3.30 -2.38
CA GLU A 93 7.49 -3.60 -0.95
C GLU A 93 7.63 -2.37 -0.05
N HIS A 94 8.60 -1.49 -0.33
CA HIS A 94 8.81 -0.31 0.49
C HIS A 94 7.57 0.60 0.49
N LEU A 95 6.97 0.81 -0.68
CA LEU A 95 5.71 1.56 -0.82
C LEU A 95 4.55 0.87 -0.10
N ALA A 96 4.50 -0.46 -0.11
CA ALA A 96 3.39 -1.19 0.52
C ALA A 96 3.41 -1.09 2.06
N LEU A 97 4.59 -0.95 2.67
CA LEU A 97 4.77 -0.99 4.13
C LEU A 97 4.99 0.39 4.76
N ASP A 98 5.07 1.46 3.96
CA ASP A 98 5.22 2.82 4.42
C ASP A 98 3.88 3.57 4.41
N TYR A 99 3.24 3.68 5.58
CA TYR A 99 1.97 4.41 5.72
C TYR A 99 2.09 5.93 5.52
N SER A 100 3.29 6.50 5.52
CA SER A 100 3.50 7.94 5.38
C SER A 100 3.43 8.41 3.92
N ILE A 101 3.46 7.50 2.94
CA ILE A 101 3.45 7.84 1.51
C ILE A 101 2.22 8.63 1.07
N VAL A 102 1.12 8.57 1.84
CA VAL A 102 -0.10 9.34 1.60
C VAL A 102 -0.06 10.76 2.17
N ASP A 103 0.84 11.06 3.10
CA ASP A 103 0.90 12.34 3.81
C ASP A 103 1.00 13.56 2.89
N PRO A 104 1.81 13.55 1.81
CA PRO A 104 1.88 14.67 0.87
C PRO A 104 0.52 15.03 0.25
N PHE A 105 -0.39 14.06 0.12
CA PHE A 105 -1.70 14.26 -0.50
C PHE A 105 -2.78 14.66 0.50
N LYS A 106 -2.59 14.44 1.81
CA LYS A 106 -3.62 14.72 2.83
C LYS A 106 -4.07 16.18 2.81
N LYS A 107 -3.14 17.14 2.82
CA LYS A 107 -3.48 18.58 2.79
C LYS A 107 -4.11 19.02 1.46
N GLN A 108 -3.73 18.37 0.35
CA GLN A 108 -4.29 18.66 -0.96
C GLN A 108 -5.76 18.20 -1.05
N LEU A 109 -6.06 17.03 -0.50
CA LEU A 109 -7.38 16.41 -0.57
C LEU A 109 -8.32 16.87 0.55
N PHE A 110 -7.76 17.18 1.72
CA PHE A 110 -8.50 17.51 2.93
C PHE A 110 -7.97 18.81 3.55
N PRO A 111 -8.49 19.98 3.10
CA PRO A 111 -8.11 21.27 3.66
C PRO A 111 -8.44 21.38 5.16
N ASP A 112 -9.55 20.78 5.59
CA ASP A 112 -9.91 20.63 7.01
C ASP A 112 -9.43 19.26 7.53
N LEU A 113 -8.20 19.25 8.05
CA LEU A 113 -7.58 18.04 8.58
C LEU A 113 -8.24 17.55 9.88
N GLU A 114 -8.82 18.44 10.69
CA GLU A 114 -9.46 18.05 11.94
C GLU A 114 -10.74 17.26 11.65
N SER A 115 -11.58 17.75 10.73
CA SER A 115 -12.77 17.03 10.29
C SER A 115 -12.42 15.70 9.62
N TYR A 116 -11.35 15.66 8.81
CA TYR A 116 -10.85 14.42 8.21
C TYR A 116 -10.43 13.40 9.29
N GLN A 117 -9.65 13.82 10.29
CA GLN A 117 -9.19 12.94 11.37
C GLN A 117 -10.36 12.39 12.19
N LYS A 118 -11.35 13.21 12.54
CA LYS A 118 -12.56 12.75 13.24
C LYS A 118 -13.34 11.73 12.41
N ALA A 119 -13.47 11.96 11.10
CA ALA A 119 -14.17 11.05 10.21
C ALA A 119 -13.41 9.72 10.01
N GLU A 120 -12.08 9.73 9.94
CA GLU A 120 -11.27 8.51 9.90
C GLU A 120 -11.32 7.74 11.22
N GLN A 121 -11.27 8.43 12.37
CA GLN A 121 -11.48 7.80 13.67
C GLN A 121 -12.84 7.11 13.72
N HIS A 122 -13.91 7.84 13.39
CA HIS A 122 -15.27 7.30 13.37
C HIS A 122 -15.38 6.08 12.44
N ARG A 123 -14.78 6.14 11.23
CA ARG A 123 -14.76 5.00 10.31
C ARG A 123 -14.16 3.74 10.96
N PHE A 124 -13.10 3.86 11.74
CA PHE A 124 -12.51 2.73 12.47
C PHE A 124 -13.36 2.27 13.66
N GLU A 125 -14.06 3.19 14.34
CA GLU A 125 -14.99 2.84 15.42
C GLU A 125 -16.16 1.97 14.94
N LEU A 126 -16.49 2.00 13.64
CA LEU A 126 -17.52 1.14 13.05
C LEU A 126 -17.08 -0.32 12.87
N LEU A 127 -15.79 -0.63 13.01
CA LEU A 127 -15.25 -1.97 12.80
C LEU A 127 -15.40 -2.85 14.04
N ILE A 128 -15.65 -4.13 13.80
CA ILE A 128 -15.48 -5.23 14.75
C ILE A 128 -14.05 -5.77 14.64
N ALA A 129 -13.55 -5.94 13.41
CA ALA A 129 -12.21 -6.43 13.14
C ALA A 129 -11.69 -5.89 11.81
N HIS A 130 -10.37 -5.77 11.72
CA HIS A 130 -9.64 -5.47 10.49
C HIS A 130 -8.30 -6.20 10.53
N TRP A 131 -7.94 -6.82 9.41
CA TRP A 131 -6.66 -7.49 9.25
C TRP A 131 -6.17 -7.34 7.81
N ASP A 132 -4.86 -7.30 7.66
CA ASP A 132 -4.16 -7.22 6.39
C ASP A 132 -3.41 -8.51 6.13
N VAL A 133 -3.48 -9.00 4.89
CA VAL A 133 -2.79 -10.20 4.45
C VAL A 133 -1.89 -9.84 3.27
N LEU A 134 -0.59 -10.04 3.44
CA LEU A 134 0.35 -9.98 2.33
C LEU A 134 0.19 -11.24 1.47
N VAL A 135 0.00 -11.06 0.17
CA VAL A 135 -0.16 -12.16 -0.78
C VAL A 135 0.81 -12.01 -1.95
N GLU A 136 1.32 -13.15 -2.41
CA GLU A 136 2.15 -13.25 -3.60
C GLU A 136 1.39 -14.04 -4.69
N PRO A 137 1.54 -13.67 -5.96
CA PRO A 137 0.97 -14.46 -7.05
C PRO A 137 1.67 -15.82 -7.13
N LEU A 138 0.88 -16.89 -7.19
CA LEU A 138 1.39 -18.23 -7.52
C LEU A 138 1.41 -18.42 -9.03
N ALA A 139 2.56 -18.77 -9.58
CA ALA A 139 2.67 -19.18 -10.97
C ALA A 139 1.94 -20.52 -11.15
N LEU A 140 0.90 -20.52 -12.00
CA LEU A 140 0.18 -21.72 -12.36
C LEU A 140 0.76 -22.29 -13.67
N PRO A 141 0.84 -23.62 -13.82
CA PRO A 141 1.15 -24.21 -15.11
C PRO A 141 0.06 -23.85 -16.13
N ASN A 142 0.49 -23.60 -17.37
CA ASN A 142 -0.43 -23.43 -18.50
C ASN A 142 -1.09 -24.76 -18.89
#